data_AF-A0A2E9RYJ7-F1
#
_entry.id   AF-A0A2E9RYJ7-F1
#
_cell.length_a   1.000
_cell.length_b   1.000
_cell.length_c   1.000
_cell.angle_alpha   90.00
_cell.angle_beta   90.00
_cell.angle_gamma   90.00
#
_symmetry.space_group_name_H-M   'P 1'
#
loop_
_entity.id
_entity.type
_entity.pdbx_description
1 polymer ?
#
loop_
_entity_poly.entity_id
_entity_poly.type
_entity_poly.pdbx_seq_one_letter_code
_entity_poly.pdbx_strand_id
1 'polypeptide(L)'
;MFIYYVLCPISLIMKTITPFTLSFLALVAFSSRLFSETNPTTAKVFDDVIRPILAAKCYDCHGQSKDKGKLRLHTVKDLLKGGKGSGAKIIVKGNVEDSELYYRMSLPTDDDDVMPPFEKDELHNSITKEELKVFEAWIIGGASFDSKVSELKGEARTRAEAILKNPPRQKESATALLQPKLPKLPPADSKPLSGLKDLGILTMPVAQDTNALYVNASYVGEQFGDEQVKKLVGVSAQLFWLNLARTKVTDAGLAEVAKCVQVTRLHLENTSVSDDGLAHLAKLSNLEYLNLYGTKVSDKGIAHLKKLKKLKKIFLWQTEVTKAGAADLRSAFVDAKELAKLEADRKRLKIEVDQFRTSTEKEVAKNEEALKKTASSGASGEPFNAKCPVSGKDVDNAKKSFLEGQTIGFCCDNCKGKFDKDPSAFRGKLKDFKPSDAYIKAKEKLDGVNEHLEIGVQEKQDNLRTVLVKLRNAGPVINLGWEAESASTEKDVEKETKHVKVGNPVNKKCPVSGKPIDKSQVFVYKGQSVAFCCGNCKAKFEKEPQKFITKVDGFKK
;
A
#
# COMPACT_ATOMS: atom_id res chain seq x y z
N MET A 1 -15.28 -83.58 12.36
CA MET A 1 -16.08 -84.37 13.30
C MET A 1 -17.40 -83.63 13.50
N PHE A 2 -18.47 -84.24 13.00
CA PHE A 2 -19.91 -84.02 13.19
C PHE A 2 -20.55 -82.63 13.40
N ILE A 3 -21.54 -82.42 12.51
CA ILE A 3 -22.65 -81.47 12.44
C ILE A 3 -23.67 -81.71 13.58
N TYR A 4 -24.59 -80.74 13.76
CA TYR A 4 -25.98 -80.81 14.27
C TYR A 4 -26.22 -80.02 15.60
N TYR A 5 -27.32 -79.29 15.85
CA TYR A 5 -28.71 -79.34 15.35
C TYR A 5 -29.56 -78.12 15.85
N VAL A 6 -30.67 -77.82 15.15
CA VAL A 6 -32.03 -77.31 15.58
C VAL A 6 -32.15 -75.84 16.06
N LEU A 7 -32.77 -74.91 15.29
CA LEU A 7 -34.23 -74.56 15.11
C LEU A 7 -34.92 -73.95 16.37
N CYS A 8 -35.17 -72.62 16.40
CA CYS A 8 -36.47 -71.91 16.21
C CYS A 8 -37.36 -71.79 17.51
N PRO A 9 -38.36 -70.89 17.65
CA PRO A 9 -38.38 -69.41 17.55
C PRO A 9 -39.30 -68.67 18.60
N ILE A 10 -39.46 -67.34 18.42
CA ILE A 10 -40.55 -66.42 18.87
C ILE A 10 -40.49 -65.87 20.32
N SER A 11 -40.26 -64.55 20.46
CA SER A 11 -41.33 -63.62 20.91
C SER A 11 -40.90 -62.14 20.83
N LEU A 12 -41.90 -61.36 20.46
CA LEU A 12 -42.04 -59.91 20.29
C LEU A 12 -41.73 -59.12 21.58
N ILE A 13 -41.18 -57.89 21.48
CA ILE A 13 -41.62 -56.65 22.18
C ILE A 13 -40.65 -55.47 21.87
N MET A 14 -41.22 -54.43 21.22
CA MET A 14 -40.97 -52.97 21.32
C MET A 14 -39.52 -52.40 21.21
N LYS A 15 -39.21 -51.66 20.13
CA LYS A 15 -39.17 -50.16 20.07
C LYS A 15 -38.20 -49.58 21.12
N THR A 16 -37.03 -49.01 20.83
CA THR A 16 -36.57 -48.05 19.81
C THR A 16 -35.05 -47.86 20.00
N ILE A 17 -34.26 -47.70 18.93
CA ILE A 17 -33.09 -46.78 18.76
C ILE A 17 -32.43 -47.13 17.41
N THR A 18 -32.37 -46.14 16.52
CA THR A 18 -31.75 -46.19 15.19
C THR A 18 -30.22 -46.07 15.26
N PRO A 19 -29.50 -46.52 14.20
CA PRO A 19 -28.11 -46.97 14.27
C PRO A 19 -27.13 -45.91 13.77
N PHE A 20 -25.96 -45.77 14.40
CA PHE A 20 -24.80 -45.18 13.73
C PHE A 20 -23.48 -45.66 14.36
N THR A 21 -23.16 -46.93 14.17
CA THR A 21 -21.83 -47.48 14.41
C THR A 21 -21.55 -48.60 13.42
N LEU A 22 -20.90 -48.31 12.29
CA LEU A 22 -20.02 -49.25 11.56
C LEU A 22 -19.47 -48.58 10.29
N SER A 23 -18.27 -48.01 10.39
CA SER A 23 -17.20 -48.16 9.40
C SER A 23 -15.97 -47.35 9.83
N PHE A 24 -15.26 -47.90 10.82
CA PHE A 24 -13.86 -47.61 11.07
C PHE A 24 -13.06 -48.70 10.36
N LEU A 25 -12.70 -48.47 9.10
CA LEU A 25 -11.53 -49.01 8.37
C LEU A 25 -11.69 -48.65 6.89
N ALA A 26 -11.14 -47.52 6.46
CA ALA A 26 -10.80 -47.29 5.06
C ALA A 26 -9.47 -46.54 5.01
N LEU A 27 -8.47 -47.33 4.63
CA LEU A 27 -7.13 -47.01 4.16
C LEU A 27 -6.75 -45.52 4.01
N VAL A 28 -5.56 -45.25 4.54
CA VAL A 28 -4.59 -44.30 4.01
C VAL A 28 -4.51 -44.43 2.48
N ALA A 29 -5.21 -43.55 1.77
CA ALA A 29 -4.92 -43.23 0.38
C ALA A 29 -4.29 -41.84 0.36
N PHE A 30 -2.97 -41.82 0.56
CA PHE A 30 -2.12 -40.73 0.13
C PHE A 30 -2.41 -40.55 -1.37
N SER A 31 -3.25 -39.59 -1.73
CA SER A 31 -3.48 -39.23 -3.12
C SER A 31 -2.24 -38.48 -3.61
N SER A 32 -1.17 -39.22 -3.90
CA SER A 32 -0.23 -38.83 -4.93
C SER A 32 -1.06 -38.66 -6.20
N ARG A 33 -1.35 -37.40 -6.55
CA ARG A 33 -1.73 -37.08 -7.93
C ARG A 33 -0.60 -37.62 -8.80
N LEU A 34 -0.86 -38.74 -9.48
CA LEU A 34 -0.11 -39.12 -10.67
C LEU A 34 -0.26 -37.93 -11.62
N PHE A 35 0.77 -37.09 -11.70
CA PHE A 35 0.90 -36.16 -12.82
C PHE A 35 1.03 -37.04 -14.05
N SER A 36 0.00 -37.06 -14.89
CA SER A 36 0.13 -37.61 -16.24
C SER A 36 1.26 -36.82 -16.90
N GLU A 37 2.39 -37.48 -17.19
CA GLU A 37 3.44 -36.88 -18.01
C GLU A 37 2.81 -36.48 -19.34
N THR A 38 2.67 -35.18 -19.58
CA THR A 38 2.21 -34.66 -20.87
C THR A 38 3.25 -35.04 -21.91
N ASN A 39 2.89 -35.97 -22.80
CA ASN A 39 3.78 -36.44 -23.86
C ASN A 39 4.07 -35.26 -24.83
N PRO A 40 5.34 -34.85 -25.01
CA PRO A 40 5.70 -33.73 -25.88
C PRO A 40 5.28 -33.91 -27.34
N THR A 41 5.03 -35.14 -27.78
CA THR A 41 4.59 -35.44 -29.15
C THR A 41 3.13 -35.05 -29.40
N THR A 42 2.29 -34.97 -28.37
CA THR A 42 0.86 -34.62 -28.48
C THR A 42 0.52 -33.25 -27.90
N ALA A 43 1.40 -32.66 -27.09
CA ALA A 43 1.20 -31.36 -26.48
C ALA A 43 1.15 -30.23 -27.52
N LYS A 44 0.17 -29.34 -27.39
CA LYS A 44 0.01 -28.14 -28.22
C LYS A 44 0.83 -26.99 -27.65
N VAL A 45 1.53 -26.27 -28.53
CA VAL A 45 2.36 -25.12 -28.14
C VAL A 45 1.52 -24.06 -27.43
N PHE A 46 0.33 -23.76 -27.95
CA PHE A 46 -0.50 -22.73 -27.32
C PHE A 46 -1.15 -23.21 -26.03
N ASP A 47 -1.87 -24.33 -26.05
CA ASP A 47 -2.70 -24.76 -24.92
C ASP A 47 -1.88 -25.26 -23.73
N ASP A 48 -0.79 -25.98 -23.99
CA ASP A 48 -0.03 -26.68 -22.95
C ASP A 48 1.24 -25.92 -22.52
N VAL A 49 1.70 -24.93 -23.30
CA VAL A 49 2.92 -24.16 -22.99
C VAL A 49 2.62 -22.67 -22.82
N ILE A 50 2.13 -21.99 -23.87
CA ILE A 50 1.92 -20.53 -23.85
C ILE A 50 0.80 -20.11 -22.91
N ARG A 51 -0.35 -20.79 -22.93
CA ARG A 51 -1.50 -20.45 -22.09
C ARG A 51 -1.17 -20.55 -20.59
N PRO A 52 -0.48 -21.60 -20.08
CA PRO A 52 0.03 -21.62 -18.72
C PRO A 52 0.95 -20.44 -18.37
N ILE A 53 1.84 -20.02 -19.29
CA ILE A 53 2.68 -18.82 -19.08
C ILE A 53 1.81 -17.57 -18.95
N LEU A 54 0.86 -17.35 -19.87
CA LEU A 54 -0.07 -16.23 -19.81
C LEU A 54 -0.93 -16.25 -18.54
N ALA A 55 -1.37 -17.43 -18.11
CA ALA A 55 -2.14 -17.60 -16.89
C ALA A 55 -1.33 -17.25 -15.64
N ALA A 56 -0.07 -17.69 -15.59
CA ALA A 56 0.81 -17.43 -14.47
C ALA A 56 1.27 -15.97 -14.37
N LYS A 57 1.43 -15.27 -15.50
CA LYS A 57 2.14 -13.99 -15.55
C LYS A 57 1.27 -12.80 -15.95
N CYS A 58 0.15 -13.02 -16.64
CA CYS A 58 -0.61 -11.93 -17.25
C CYS A 58 -2.06 -11.81 -16.74
N TYR A 59 -2.65 -12.89 -16.19
CA TYR A 59 -4.07 -12.89 -15.82
C TYR A 59 -4.41 -12.03 -14.60
N ASP A 60 -3.42 -11.67 -13.78
CA ASP A 60 -3.60 -10.76 -12.63
C ASP A 60 -4.09 -9.37 -13.06
N CYS A 61 -3.83 -8.97 -14.30
CA CYS A 61 -4.30 -7.71 -14.90
C CYS A 61 -5.19 -7.91 -16.15
N HIS A 62 -5.04 -9.02 -16.86
CA HIS A 62 -5.72 -9.33 -18.14
C HIS A 62 -6.49 -10.66 -18.14
N GLY A 63 -6.97 -11.10 -16.98
CA GLY A 63 -7.72 -12.35 -16.81
C GLY A 63 -9.21 -12.26 -17.16
N GLN A 64 -10.01 -13.18 -16.62
CA GLN A 64 -11.45 -13.22 -16.84
C GLN A 64 -12.18 -11.99 -16.26
N SER A 65 -11.81 -11.61 -15.03
CA SER A 65 -12.46 -10.52 -14.27
C SER A 65 -11.76 -9.16 -14.40
N LYS A 66 -10.61 -9.07 -15.07
CA LYS A 66 -9.81 -7.85 -15.19
C LYS A 66 -9.40 -7.59 -16.64
N ASP A 67 -9.61 -6.37 -17.12
CA ASP A 67 -9.35 -5.94 -18.48
C ASP A 67 -8.53 -4.64 -18.53
N LYS A 68 -7.39 -4.60 -17.82
CA LYS A 68 -6.49 -3.42 -17.91
C LYS A 68 -6.11 -3.18 -19.39
N GLY A 69 -6.09 -1.91 -19.78
CA GLY A 69 -5.87 -1.55 -21.20
C GLY A 69 -6.88 -2.17 -22.17
N LYS A 70 -8.07 -2.61 -21.71
CA LYS A 70 -9.09 -3.32 -22.50
C LYS A 70 -8.63 -4.65 -23.12
N LEU A 71 -7.52 -5.21 -22.64
CA LEU A 71 -6.99 -6.49 -23.08
C LEU A 71 -7.43 -7.61 -22.13
N ARG A 72 -7.88 -8.73 -22.69
CA ARG A 72 -8.18 -9.98 -21.98
C ARG A 72 -7.45 -11.15 -22.67
N LEU A 73 -6.82 -12.01 -21.88
CA LEU A 73 -5.96 -13.11 -22.38
C LEU A 73 -6.48 -14.50 -21.97
N HIS A 74 -7.58 -14.57 -21.21
CA HIS A 74 -8.12 -15.83 -20.66
C HIS A 74 -8.77 -16.75 -21.70
N THR A 75 -9.20 -16.22 -22.86
CA THR A 75 -9.70 -17.02 -23.98
C THR A 75 -8.98 -16.63 -25.27
N VAL A 76 -8.90 -17.55 -26.23
CA VAL A 76 -8.33 -17.30 -27.57
C VAL A 76 -9.08 -16.18 -28.28
N LYS A 77 -10.41 -16.15 -28.16
CA LYS A 77 -11.26 -15.12 -28.78
C LYS A 77 -10.92 -13.72 -28.23
N ASP A 78 -10.75 -13.61 -26.92
CA ASP A 78 -10.41 -12.34 -26.29
C ASP A 78 -8.96 -11.93 -26.57
N LEU A 79 -8.04 -12.89 -26.58
CA LEU A 79 -6.64 -12.66 -26.94
C LEU A 79 -6.54 -12.02 -28.33
N LEU A 80 -7.21 -12.60 -29.34
CA LEU A 80 -7.19 -12.12 -30.72
C LEU A 80 -7.91 -10.79 -30.93
N LYS A 81 -8.79 -10.39 -30.00
CA LYS A 81 -9.45 -9.08 -30.03
C LYS A 81 -8.46 -7.95 -29.71
N GLY A 82 -7.42 -8.26 -28.95
CA GLY A 82 -6.41 -7.30 -28.51
C GLY A 82 -6.93 -6.26 -27.52
N GLY A 83 -6.03 -5.36 -27.14
CA GLY A 83 -6.28 -4.28 -26.20
C GLY A 83 -6.53 -2.94 -26.89
N LYS A 84 -6.63 -1.89 -26.07
CA LYS A 84 -6.69 -0.50 -26.51
C LYS A 84 -5.39 -0.17 -27.24
N GLY A 85 -5.48 0.12 -28.54
CA GLY A 85 -4.35 0.49 -29.39
C GLY A 85 -3.77 -0.68 -30.20
N SER A 86 -3.78 -1.90 -29.67
CA SER A 86 -3.23 -3.07 -30.38
C SER A 86 -4.23 -3.75 -31.31
N GLY A 87 -5.49 -3.95 -30.88
CA GLY A 87 -6.50 -4.63 -31.69
C GLY A 87 -5.97 -5.93 -32.31
N ALA A 88 -6.14 -6.11 -33.63
CA ALA A 88 -5.63 -7.28 -34.35
C ALA A 88 -4.09 -7.40 -34.38
N LYS A 89 -3.35 -6.32 -34.06
CA LYS A 89 -1.87 -6.34 -33.96
C LYS A 89 -1.34 -6.93 -32.65
N ILE A 90 -2.23 -7.37 -31.76
CA ILE A 90 -1.82 -8.08 -30.54
C ILE A 90 -0.88 -9.24 -30.86
N ILE A 91 -1.15 -9.97 -31.94
CA ILE A 91 -0.30 -11.02 -32.52
C ILE A 91 -0.37 -10.90 -34.03
N VAL A 92 0.76 -10.60 -34.67
CA VAL A 92 0.91 -10.59 -36.13
C VAL A 92 1.59 -11.88 -36.55
N LYS A 93 0.84 -12.76 -37.22
CA LYS A 93 1.33 -14.09 -37.61
C LYS A 93 2.58 -13.99 -38.47
N GLY A 94 3.64 -14.67 -38.08
CA GLY A 94 4.93 -14.68 -38.79
C GLY A 94 5.80 -13.45 -38.53
N ASN A 95 5.31 -12.42 -37.82
CA ASN A 95 6.07 -11.20 -37.55
C ASN A 95 6.10 -10.88 -36.06
N VAL A 96 7.27 -11.09 -35.45
CA VAL A 96 7.52 -10.86 -34.03
C VAL A 96 7.60 -9.37 -33.70
N GLU A 97 8.25 -8.58 -34.55
CA GLU A 97 8.44 -7.14 -34.37
C GLU A 97 7.12 -6.36 -34.41
N ASP A 98 6.18 -6.80 -35.24
CA ASP A 98 4.86 -6.17 -35.35
C ASP A 98 3.84 -6.71 -34.31
N SER A 99 4.22 -7.71 -33.51
CA SER A 99 3.35 -8.32 -32.51
C SER A 99 3.44 -7.57 -31.18
N GLU A 100 2.42 -6.77 -30.85
CA GLU A 100 2.40 -5.94 -29.62
C GLU A 100 2.62 -6.79 -28.35
N LEU A 101 2.02 -7.98 -28.29
CA LEU A 101 2.18 -8.86 -27.13
C LEU A 101 3.66 -9.21 -26.91
N TYR A 102 4.40 -9.53 -27.97
CA TYR A 102 5.81 -9.88 -27.89
C TYR A 102 6.67 -8.66 -27.55
N TYR A 103 6.43 -7.54 -28.24
CA TYR A 103 7.13 -6.27 -27.99
C TYR A 103 7.12 -5.92 -26.50
N ARG A 104 5.93 -5.85 -25.88
CA ARG A 104 5.73 -5.50 -24.47
C ARG A 104 6.42 -6.47 -23.49
N MET A 105 6.51 -7.76 -23.82
CA MET A 105 7.18 -8.76 -23.00
C MET A 105 8.71 -8.74 -23.17
N SER A 106 9.22 -8.16 -24.25
CA SER A 106 10.64 -8.13 -24.61
C SER A 106 11.38 -6.87 -24.17
N LEU A 107 10.64 -5.84 -23.75
CA LEU A 107 11.21 -4.56 -23.32
C LEU A 107 12.16 -4.70 -22.11
N PRO A 108 13.15 -3.80 -21.98
CA PRO A 108 13.99 -3.71 -20.80
C PRO A 108 13.19 -3.57 -19.51
N THR A 109 13.79 -4.03 -18.40
CA THR A 109 13.16 -4.04 -17.07
C THR A 109 13.03 -2.66 -16.43
N ASP A 110 13.50 -1.60 -17.04
CA ASP A 110 13.37 -0.22 -16.58
C ASP A 110 12.41 0.59 -17.45
N ASP A 111 11.79 -0.04 -18.46
CA ASP A 111 10.87 0.58 -19.39
C ASP A 111 9.45 0.64 -18.80
N ASP A 112 8.82 1.82 -18.81
CA ASP A 112 7.46 2.04 -18.29
C ASP A 112 6.39 1.22 -19.04
N ASP A 113 6.68 0.81 -20.27
CA ASP A 113 5.77 0.08 -21.14
C ASP A 113 5.93 -1.45 -21.07
N VAL A 114 6.90 -1.95 -20.29
CA VAL A 114 7.14 -3.40 -20.12
C VAL A 114 6.00 -4.08 -19.38
N MET A 115 5.64 -5.27 -19.83
CA MET A 115 4.59 -6.09 -19.24
C MET A 115 5.10 -7.52 -18.98
N PRO A 116 4.84 -8.10 -17.79
CA PRO A 116 4.13 -7.53 -16.64
C PRO A 116 4.89 -6.38 -15.92
N PRO A 117 4.18 -5.41 -15.29
CA PRO A 117 4.80 -4.27 -14.62
C PRO A 117 5.44 -4.65 -13.27
N PHE A 118 6.36 -3.81 -12.78
CA PHE A 118 7.03 -3.99 -11.49
C PHE A 118 6.09 -3.84 -10.29
N GLU A 119 6.34 -4.64 -9.25
CA GLU A 119 5.83 -4.37 -7.89
C GLU A 119 7.04 -4.17 -6.96
N LYS A 120 7.17 -2.97 -6.35
CA LYS A 120 8.13 -2.66 -5.28
C LYS A 120 9.57 -3.11 -5.57
N ASP A 121 10.09 -2.70 -6.72
CA ASP A 121 11.50 -2.86 -7.07
C ASP A 121 11.97 -4.33 -7.22
N GLU A 122 11.04 -5.28 -7.35
CA GLU A 122 11.30 -6.69 -7.68
C GLU A 122 10.63 -7.10 -9.00
N LEU A 123 11.29 -8.00 -9.77
CA LEU A 123 10.71 -8.65 -10.95
C LEU A 123 9.52 -9.55 -10.55
N HIS A 124 8.33 -8.97 -10.42
CA HIS A 124 7.11 -9.74 -10.19
C HIS A 124 6.74 -10.51 -11.46
N ASN A 125 6.94 -11.84 -11.45
CA ASN A 125 6.48 -12.76 -12.50
C ASN A 125 6.82 -12.35 -13.94
N SER A 126 7.99 -11.75 -14.18
CA SER A 126 8.42 -11.39 -15.53
C SER A 126 8.57 -12.62 -16.42
N ILE A 127 8.32 -12.45 -17.71
CA ILE A 127 8.56 -13.50 -18.71
C ILE A 127 10.08 -13.74 -18.78
N THR A 128 10.49 -14.99 -18.68
CA THR A 128 11.90 -15.38 -18.79
C THR A 128 12.34 -15.37 -20.25
N LYS A 129 13.65 -15.22 -20.49
CA LYS A 129 14.22 -15.34 -21.85
C LYS A 129 13.92 -16.69 -22.51
N GLU A 130 13.74 -17.75 -21.71
CA GLU A 130 13.39 -19.09 -22.21
C GLU A 130 11.94 -19.18 -22.67
N GLU A 131 11.01 -18.59 -21.92
CA GLU A 131 9.60 -18.49 -22.29
C GLU A 131 9.42 -17.59 -23.52
N LEU A 132 10.10 -16.43 -23.57
CA LEU A 132 10.09 -15.52 -24.73
C LEU A 132 10.48 -16.23 -26.02
N LYS A 133 11.52 -17.07 -26.00
CA LYS A 133 11.94 -17.85 -27.19
C LYS A 133 10.85 -18.79 -27.71
N VAL A 134 9.99 -19.32 -26.83
CA VAL A 134 8.85 -20.15 -27.26
C VAL A 134 7.76 -19.29 -27.90
N PHE A 135 7.48 -18.11 -27.36
CA PHE A 135 6.57 -17.14 -27.99
C PHE A 135 7.08 -16.71 -29.37
N GLU A 136 8.36 -16.39 -29.49
CA GLU A 136 9.03 -16.01 -30.74
C GLU A 136 8.83 -17.10 -31.80
N ALA A 137 9.22 -18.34 -31.49
CA ALA A 137 9.11 -19.47 -32.41
C ALA A 137 7.65 -19.78 -32.78
N TRP A 138 6.73 -19.64 -31.84
CA TRP A 138 5.30 -19.81 -32.10
C TRP A 138 4.75 -18.74 -33.04
N ILE A 139 5.11 -17.47 -32.85
CA ILE A 139 4.68 -16.35 -33.71
C ILE A 139 5.27 -16.51 -35.11
N ILE A 140 6.57 -16.77 -35.23
CA ILE A 140 7.26 -17.04 -36.52
C ILE A 140 6.61 -18.23 -37.23
N GLY A 141 6.24 -19.27 -36.48
CA GLY A 141 5.50 -20.44 -36.97
C GLY A 141 4.03 -20.18 -37.36
N GLY A 142 3.60 -18.91 -37.40
CA GLY A 142 2.26 -18.50 -37.83
C GLY A 142 1.23 -18.39 -36.70
N ALA A 143 1.67 -18.44 -35.43
CA ALA A 143 0.83 -18.36 -34.23
C ALA A 143 -0.37 -19.33 -34.27
N SER A 144 -0.14 -20.57 -34.71
CA SER A 144 -1.18 -21.60 -34.79
C SER A 144 -1.57 -22.08 -33.39
N PHE A 145 -2.87 -22.14 -33.11
CA PHE A 145 -3.39 -22.69 -31.86
C PHE A 145 -3.34 -24.22 -31.81
N ASP A 146 -3.11 -24.87 -32.94
CA ASP A 146 -3.07 -26.33 -33.08
C ASP A 146 -1.67 -26.88 -33.32
N SER A 147 -0.64 -26.02 -33.40
CA SER A 147 0.74 -26.48 -33.56
C SER A 147 1.22 -27.28 -32.36
N LYS A 148 2.00 -28.32 -32.63
CA LYS A 148 2.51 -29.23 -31.60
C LYS A 148 3.92 -28.84 -31.16
N VAL A 149 4.26 -29.14 -29.91
CA VAL A 149 5.61 -28.89 -29.38
C VAL A 149 6.67 -29.66 -30.17
N SER A 150 6.34 -30.85 -30.67
CA SER A 150 7.22 -31.64 -31.54
C SER A 150 7.55 -30.98 -32.89
N GLU A 151 6.72 -30.04 -33.36
CA GLU A 151 6.92 -29.31 -34.63
C GLU A 151 7.87 -28.11 -34.48
N LEU A 152 8.16 -27.68 -33.24
CA LEU A 152 9.19 -26.68 -32.96
C LEU A 152 10.58 -27.23 -33.28
N LYS A 153 11.51 -26.34 -33.64
CA LYS A 153 12.90 -26.70 -33.99
C LYS A 153 13.90 -26.09 -33.01
N GLY A 154 15.06 -26.75 -32.89
CA GLY A 154 16.21 -26.24 -32.15
C GLY A 154 15.90 -25.90 -30.69
N GLU A 155 16.47 -24.79 -30.21
CA GLU A 155 16.35 -24.37 -28.81
C GLU A 155 14.89 -24.16 -28.38
N ALA A 156 14.02 -23.65 -29.25
CA ALA A 156 12.63 -23.38 -28.92
C ALA A 156 11.86 -24.65 -28.51
N ARG A 157 12.14 -25.78 -29.17
CA ARG A 157 11.57 -27.08 -28.79
C ARG A 157 12.07 -27.52 -27.41
N THR A 158 13.38 -27.45 -27.18
CA THR A 158 13.98 -27.81 -25.89
C THR A 158 13.41 -26.98 -24.75
N ARG A 159 13.19 -25.67 -24.97
CA ARG A 159 12.56 -24.79 -23.96
C ARG A 159 11.09 -25.11 -23.73
N ALA A 160 10.32 -25.35 -24.80
CA ALA A 160 8.92 -25.76 -24.69
C ALA A 160 8.77 -27.09 -23.92
N GLU A 161 9.62 -28.08 -24.19
CA GLU A 161 9.65 -29.35 -23.47
C GLU A 161 10.04 -29.17 -21.98
N ALA A 162 10.96 -28.26 -21.67
CA ALA A 162 11.33 -27.94 -20.29
C ALA A 162 10.15 -27.27 -19.54
N ILE A 163 9.43 -26.37 -20.20
CA ILE A 163 8.25 -25.69 -19.63
C ILE A 163 7.11 -26.70 -19.42
N LEU A 164 6.89 -27.67 -20.33
CA LEU A 164 5.92 -28.74 -20.12
C LEU A 164 6.22 -29.57 -18.87
N LYS A 165 7.50 -29.89 -18.65
CA LYS A 165 7.93 -30.65 -17.46
C LYS A 165 7.79 -29.86 -16.17
N ASN A 166 7.98 -28.54 -16.23
CA ASN A 166 7.88 -27.66 -15.08
C ASN A 166 7.14 -26.35 -15.44
N PRO A 167 5.80 -26.39 -15.53
CA PRO A 167 5.03 -25.24 -15.95
C PRO A 167 5.16 -24.09 -14.94
N PRO A 168 5.21 -22.83 -15.42
CA PRO A 168 5.32 -21.68 -14.54
C PRO A 168 4.11 -21.62 -13.62
N ARG A 169 4.37 -21.37 -12.34
CA ARG A 169 3.32 -21.15 -11.34
C ARG A 169 3.05 -19.67 -11.24
N GLN A 170 1.79 -19.31 -11.11
CA GLN A 170 1.39 -17.96 -10.73
C GLN A 170 2.00 -17.67 -9.34
N LYS A 171 2.96 -16.73 -9.25
CA LYS A 171 3.28 -16.14 -7.95
C LYS A 171 2.21 -15.10 -7.66
N GLU A 172 1.33 -15.37 -6.69
CA GLU A 172 0.32 -14.38 -6.31
C GLU A 172 1.05 -13.07 -5.98
N SER A 173 0.66 -11.97 -6.62
CA SER A 173 1.24 -10.66 -6.32
C SER A 173 1.04 -10.32 -4.87
N ALA A 174 1.97 -9.57 -4.27
CA ALA A 174 1.83 -9.13 -2.89
C ALA A 174 0.50 -8.36 -2.72
N THR A 175 0.04 -7.68 -3.77
CA THR A 175 -1.25 -7.01 -3.85
C THR A 175 -2.44 -7.98 -3.93
N ALA A 176 -2.33 -9.07 -4.71
CA ALA A 176 -3.37 -10.10 -4.82
C ALA A 176 -3.57 -10.88 -3.52
N LEU A 177 -2.48 -11.19 -2.81
CA LEU A 177 -2.50 -11.78 -1.46
C LEU A 177 -3.16 -10.88 -0.41
N LEU A 178 -3.15 -9.56 -0.65
CA LEU A 178 -3.79 -8.57 0.21
C LEU A 178 -5.27 -8.35 -0.13
N GLN A 179 -5.79 -8.88 -1.24
CA GLN A 179 -7.22 -8.78 -1.55
C GLN A 179 -8.00 -9.75 -0.67
N PRO A 180 -8.90 -9.26 0.22
CA PRO A 180 -9.69 -10.14 1.06
C PRO A 180 -10.59 -11.00 0.15
N LYS A 181 -10.39 -12.32 0.18
CA LYS A 181 -11.26 -13.29 -0.50
C LYS A 181 -12.63 -13.26 0.18
N LEU A 182 -13.58 -12.58 -0.44
CA LEU A 182 -14.96 -12.50 0.05
C LEU A 182 -15.68 -13.83 -0.20
N PRO A 183 -16.58 -14.25 0.71
CA PRO A 183 -17.32 -15.50 0.54
C PRO A 183 -18.29 -15.40 -0.64
N LYS A 184 -18.41 -16.50 -1.39
CA LYS A 184 -19.49 -16.69 -2.37
C LYS A 184 -20.73 -17.17 -1.60
N LEU A 185 -21.78 -16.35 -1.61
CA LEU A 185 -23.03 -16.60 -0.90
C LEU A 185 -24.19 -16.66 -1.90
N PRO A 186 -25.28 -17.38 -1.60
CA PRO A 186 -26.51 -17.23 -2.36
C PRO A 186 -27.09 -15.81 -2.18
N PRO A 187 -27.80 -15.26 -3.18
CA PRO A 187 -28.52 -13.99 -3.04
C PRO A 187 -29.49 -14.02 -1.86
N ALA A 188 -29.68 -12.88 -1.20
CA ALA A 188 -30.71 -12.75 -0.17
C ALA A 188 -32.11 -12.72 -0.79
N ASP A 189 -33.10 -13.20 -0.03
CA ASP A 189 -34.50 -13.21 -0.46
C ASP A 189 -35.00 -11.80 -0.79
N SER A 190 -35.78 -11.69 -1.87
CA SER A 190 -36.25 -10.40 -2.39
C SER A 190 -37.20 -9.67 -1.43
N LYS A 191 -38.02 -10.41 -0.65
CA LYS A 191 -39.01 -9.85 0.27
C LYS A 191 -38.38 -9.18 1.51
N PRO A 192 -37.42 -9.81 2.23
CA PRO A 192 -36.64 -9.10 3.25
C PRO A 192 -35.92 -7.86 2.70
N LEU A 193 -35.31 -7.98 1.51
CA LEU A 193 -34.61 -6.86 0.89
C LEU A 193 -35.53 -5.68 0.55
N SER A 194 -36.72 -5.93 0.00
CA SER A 194 -37.69 -4.87 -0.26
C SER A 194 -38.15 -4.23 1.04
N GLY A 195 -38.45 -5.04 2.07
CA GLY A 195 -38.86 -4.53 3.37
C GLY A 195 -37.82 -3.66 4.08
N LEU A 196 -36.52 -3.86 3.82
CA LEU A 196 -35.47 -2.95 4.31
C LEU A 196 -35.43 -1.65 3.50
N LYS A 197 -35.57 -1.73 2.18
CA LYS A 197 -35.60 -0.54 1.29
C LYS A 197 -36.81 0.35 1.58
N ASP A 198 -37.97 -0.24 1.85
CA ASP A 198 -39.20 0.49 2.19
C ASP A 198 -39.06 1.30 3.49
N LEU A 199 -38.12 0.92 4.36
CA LEU A 199 -37.77 1.66 5.58
C LEU A 199 -36.69 2.73 5.35
N GLY A 200 -36.27 2.96 4.10
CA GLY A 200 -35.19 3.89 3.78
C GLY A 200 -33.79 3.39 4.14
N ILE A 201 -33.63 2.09 4.40
CA ILE A 201 -32.34 1.50 4.78
C ILE A 201 -31.53 1.21 3.52
N LEU A 202 -30.31 1.76 3.44
CA LEU A 202 -29.40 1.47 2.35
C LEU A 202 -28.92 0.02 2.47
N THR A 203 -29.20 -0.81 1.46
CA THR A 203 -28.77 -2.21 1.39
C THR A 203 -28.13 -2.48 0.03
N MET A 204 -26.87 -2.91 0.04
CA MET A 204 -26.10 -3.19 -1.18
C MET A 204 -24.99 -4.21 -0.96
N PRO A 205 -24.45 -4.86 -2.00
CA PRO A 205 -23.28 -5.72 -1.87
C PRO A 205 -22.05 -4.97 -1.33
N VAL A 206 -21.21 -5.65 -0.52
CA VAL A 206 -19.97 -5.06 0.03
C VAL A 206 -18.87 -4.87 -1.04
N ALA A 207 -18.95 -5.59 -2.15
CA ALA A 207 -18.03 -5.51 -3.28
C ALA A 207 -18.69 -6.05 -4.56
N GLN A 208 -17.97 -5.96 -5.68
CA GLN A 208 -18.32 -6.66 -6.91
C GLN A 208 -18.22 -8.19 -6.70
N ASP A 209 -19.07 -8.95 -7.38
CA ASP A 209 -19.06 -10.43 -7.41
C ASP A 209 -19.27 -11.14 -6.05
N THR A 210 -19.94 -10.49 -5.09
CA THR A 210 -20.39 -11.13 -3.86
C THR A 210 -21.84 -10.78 -3.53
N ASN A 211 -22.54 -11.69 -2.85
CA ASN A 211 -23.84 -11.45 -2.26
C ASN A 211 -23.76 -11.06 -0.78
N ALA A 212 -22.56 -10.87 -0.22
CA ALA A 212 -22.39 -10.29 1.11
C ALA A 212 -22.87 -8.83 1.10
N LEU A 213 -23.71 -8.47 2.07
CA LEU A 213 -24.42 -7.21 2.15
C LEU A 213 -23.79 -6.26 3.17
N TYR A 214 -23.75 -5.00 2.76
CA TYR A 214 -23.70 -3.83 3.61
C TYR A 214 -25.11 -3.30 3.83
N VAL A 215 -25.52 -3.20 5.09
CA VAL A 215 -26.78 -2.58 5.52
C VAL A 215 -26.48 -1.37 6.38
N ASN A 216 -27.03 -0.22 6.00
CA ASN A 216 -26.84 1.05 6.69
C ASN A 216 -28.16 1.71 7.05
N ALA A 217 -28.51 1.65 8.33
CA ALA A 217 -29.68 2.28 8.93
C ALA A 217 -29.39 3.67 9.51
N SER A 218 -28.13 4.14 9.51
CA SER A 218 -27.78 5.45 10.08
C SER A 218 -28.43 6.65 9.36
N TYR A 219 -28.91 6.46 8.13
CA TYR A 219 -29.69 7.48 7.40
C TYR A 219 -31.14 7.60 7.88
N VAL A 220 -31.68 6.53 8.48
CA VAL A 220 -33.01 6.52 9.11
C VAL A 220 -32.95 7.17 10.50
N GLY A 221 -31.77 7.12 11.13
CA GLY A 221 -31.49 7.78 12.40
C GLY A 221 -32.39 7.29 13.52
N GLU A 222 -32.94 8.21 14.30
CA GLU A 222 -33.76 7.90 15.47
C GLU A 222 -35.08 7.16 15.18
N GLN A 223 -35.52 7.11 13.92
CA GLN A 223 -36.71 6.32 13.55
C GLN A 223 -36.40 4.81 13.48
N PHE A 224 -35.13 4.43 13.50
CA PHE A 224 -34.71 3.03 13.55
C PHE A 224 -34.40 2.61 14.98
N GLY A 225 -35.15 1.65 15.52
CA GLY A 225 -34.94 1.10 16.86
C GLY A 225 -35.06 -0.43 16.88
N ASP A 226 -35.17 -1.00 18.09
CA ASP A 226 -35.07 -2.44 18.32
C ASP A 226 -36.11 -3.27 17.55
N GLU A 227 -37.32 -2.74 17.34
CA GLU A 227 -38.35 -3.40 16.51
C GLU A 227 -37.95 -3.49 15.04
N GLN A 228 -37.28 -2.48 14.49
CA GLN A 228 -36.81 -2.51 13.11
C GLN A 228 -35.59 -3.45 12.96
N VAL A 229 -34.75 -3.60 13.98
CA VAL A 229 -33.61 -4.54 13.98
C VAL A 229 -34.04 -5.96 13.68
N LYS A 230 -35.22 -6.40 14.15
CA LYS A 230 -35.77 -7.74 13.87
C LYS A 230 -35.86 -8.06 12.38
N LYS A 231 -36.03 -7.05 11.52
CA LYS A 231 -36.11 -7.22 10.06
C LYS A 231 -34.76 -7.61 9.43
N LEU A 232 -33.64 -7.34 10.11
CA LEU A 232 -32.30 -7.72 9.65
C LEU A 232 -32.10 -9.25 9.64
N VAL A 233 -32.83 -9.98 10.48
CA VAL A 233 -32.71 -11.45 10.58
C VAL A 233 -33.02 -12.13 9.23
N GLY A 234 -33.92 -11.56 8.44
CA GLY A 234 -34.27 -12.06 7.10
C GLY A 234 -33.13 -12.00 6.08
N VAL A 235 -32.05 -11.26 6.36
CA VAL A 235 -30.84 -11.19 5.52
C VAL A 235 -29.57 -11.58 6.29
N SER A 236 -29.72 -12.23 7.45
CA SER A 236 -28.63 -12.55 8.38
C SER A 236 -27.51 -13.39 7.78
N ALA A 237 -27.84 -14.30 6.84
CA ALA A 237 -26.86 -15.14 6.16
C ALA A 237 -25.95 -14.33 5.20
N GLN A 238 -26.43 -13.20 4.71
CA GLN A 238 -25.70 -12.30 3.82
C GLN A 238 -25.19 -11.04 4.53
N LEU A 239 -25.58 -10.76 5.77
CA LEU A 239 -25.24 -9.51 6.45
C LEU A 239 -23.81 -9.52 7.01
N PHE A 240 -22.89 -8.80 6.35
CA PHE A 240 -21.48 -8.76 6.72
C PHE A 240 -21.10 -7.43 7.37
N TRP A 241 -21.57 -6.32 6.81
CA TRP A 241 -21.32 -4.98 7.33
C TRP A 241 -22.64 -4.34 7.74
N LEU A 242 -22.71 -3.90 9.00
CA LEU A 242 -23.91 -3.32 9.57
C LEU A 242 -23.60 -1.96 10.20
N ASN A 243 -24.35 -0.94 9.79
CA ASN A 243 -24.27 0.39 10.36
C ASN A 243 -25.57 0.84 11.00
N LEU A 244 -25.55 0.93 12.33
CA LEU A 244 -26.64 1.35 13.21
C LEU A 244 -26.27 2.65 13.96
N ALA A 245 -25.25 3.38 13.51
CA ALA A 245 -24.84 4.62 14.16
C ALA A 245 -25.99 5.64 14.22
N ARG A 246 -26.12 6.34 15.36
CA ARG A 246 -27.10 7.40 15.61
C ARG A 246 -28.55 6.94 15.45
N THR A 247 -28.83 5.69 15.81
CA THR A 247 -30.17 5.11 15.84
C THR A 247 -30.68 4.95 17.27
N LYS A 248 -31.96 4.63 17.46
CA LYS A 248 -32.56 4.32 18.78
C LYS A 248 -32.35 2.86 19.21
N VAL A 249 -31.33 2.19 18.68
CA VAL A 249 -30.98 0.83 19.08
C VAL A 249 -30.45 0.82 20.52
N THR A 250 -30.92 -0.17 21.27
CA THR A 250 -30.52 -0.44 22.67
C THR A 250 -29.95 -1.84 22.80
N ASP A 251 -29.65 -2.26 24.03
CA ASP A 251 -29.20 -3.61 24.35
C ASP A 251 -30.20 -4.70 23.91
N ALA A 252 -31.51 -4.40 23.93
CA ALA A 252 -32.54 -5.32 23.45
C ALA A 252 -32.44 -5.55 21.93
N GLY A 253 -32.14 -4.51 21.15
CA GLY A 253 -31.86 -4.65 19.72
C GLY A 253 -30.61 -5.49 19.45
N LEU A 254 -29.59 -5.40 20.30
CA LEU A 254 -28.38 -6.21 20.14
C LEU A 254 -28.62 -7.72 20.29
N ALA A 255 -29.64 -8.13 21.04
CA ALA A 255 -30.06 -9.53 21.11
C ALA A 255 -30.49 -10.08 19.73
N GLU A 256 -31.13 -9.23 18.91
CA GLU A 256 -31.51 -9.56 17.54
C GLU A 256 -30.31 -9.48 16.58
N VAL A 257 -29.44 -8.46 16.74
CA VAL A 257 -28.18 -8.37 15.97
C VAL A 257 -27.31 -9.62 16.17
N ALA A 258 -27.29 -10.19 17.37
CA ALA A 258 -26.52 -11.40 17.68
C ALA A 258 -26.94 -12.64 16.85
N LYS A 259 -28.11 -12.63 16.20
CA LYS A 259 -28.54 -13.67 15.24
C LYS A 259 -27.84 -13.55 13.88
N CYS A 260 -27.28 -12.38 13.58
CA CYS A 260 -26.56 -12.08 12.33
C CYS A 260 -25.08 -12.47 12.45
N VAL A 261 -24.80 -13.77 12.60
CA VAL A 261 -23.47 -14.32 12.94
C VAL A 261 -22.37 -14.07 11.88
N GLN A 262 -22.75 -13.62 10.69
CA GLN A 262 -21.82 -13.27 9.61
C GLN A 262 -21.29 -11.84 9.70
N VAL A 263 -21.78 -11.02 10.64
CA VAL A 263 -21.32 -9.64 10.80
C VAL A 263 -19.84 -9.61 11.17
N THR A 264 -19.05 -8.94 10.33
CA THR A 264 -17.61 -8.71 10.49
C THR A 264 -17.29 -7.26 10.83
N ARG A 265 -18.19 -6.33 10.50
CA ARG A 265 -18.06 -4.89 10.79
C ARG A 265 -19.37 -4.35 11.34
N LEU A 266 -19.32 -3.80 12.56
CA LEU A 266 -20.47 -3.25 13.25
C LEU A 266 -20.19 -1.81 13.72
N HIS A 267 -21.09 -0.91 13.37
CA HIS A 267 -21.11 0.50 13.77
C HIS A 267 -22.31 0.75 14.70
N LEU A 268 -22.06 1.19 15.93
CA LEU A 268 -23.04 1.46 17.00
C LEU A 268 -22.86 2.87 17.60
N GLU A 269 -22.17 3.76 16.91
CA GLU A 269 -21.83 5.09 17.38
C GLU A 269 -23.06 5.87 17.86
N ASN A 270 -23.00 6.48 19.04
CA ASN A 270 -24.09 7.28 19.62
C ASN A 270 -25.44 6.55 19.67
N THR A 271 -25.41 5.28 20.09
CA THR A 271 -26.61 4.49 20.43
C THR A 271 -26.74 4.38 21.95
N SER A 272 -27.86 3.84 22.44
CA SER A 272 -28.09 3.65 23.89
C SER A 272 -27.53 2.33 24.42
N VAL A 273 -26.58 1.71 23.69
CA VAL A 273 -25.92 0.46 24.08
C VAL A 273 -25.08 0.65 25.35
N SER A 274 -25.13 -0.33 26.24
CA SER A 274 -24.39 -0.38 27.50
C SER A 274 -23.58 -1.68 27.63
N ASP A 275 -22.97 -1.91 28.80
CA ASP A 275 -22.24 -3.14 29.11
C ASP A 275 -23.11 -4.40 28.93
N ASP A 276 -24.41 -4.33 29.24
CA ASP A 276 -25.35 -5.45 29.13
C ASP A 276 -25.51 -5.89 27.66
N GLY A 277 -25.53 -4.93 26.74
CA GLY A 277 -25.59 -5.19 25.30
C GLY A 277 -24.37 -5.94 24.76
N LEU A 278 -23.20 -5.77 25.38
CA LEU A 278 -21.98 -6.45 24.94
C LEU A 278 -22.04 -7.96 25.15
N ALA A 279 -22.84 -8.44 26.11
CA ALA A 279 -23.07 -9.86 26.31
C ALA A 279 -23.69 -10.52 25.07
N HIS A 280 -24.53 -9.80 24.33
CA HIS A 280 -25.07 -10.24 23.05
C HIS A 280 -24.03 -10.20 21.93
N LEU A 281 -23.24 -9.13 21.85
CA LEU A 281 -22.19 -8.99 20.84
C LEU A 281 -21.14 -10.09 20.93
N ALA A 282 -20.84 -10.61 22.12
CA ALA A 282 -19.90 -11.72 22.32
C ALA A 282 -20.23 -12.99 21.50
N LYS A 283 -21.47 -13.12 20.99
CA LYS A 283 -21.88 -14.23 20.12
C LYS A 283 -21.44 -14.05 18.65
N LEU A 284 -21.05 -12.84 18.25
CA LEU A 284 -20.59 -12.52 16.89
C LEU A 284 -19.11 -12.91 16.72
N SER A 285 -18.82 -14.21 16.65
CA SER A 285 -17.46 -14.74 16.58
C SER A 285 -16.65 -14.31 15.34
N ASN A 286 -17.33 -13.74 14.32
CA ASN A 286 -16.70 -13.22 13.11
C ASN A 286 -16.41 -11.72 13.16
N LEU A 287 -16.73 -11.03 14.26
CA LEU A 287 -16.57 -9.58 14.36
C LEU A 287 -15.10 -9.18 14.35
N GLU A 288 -14.71 -8.39 13.35
CA GLU A 288 -13.35 -7.88 13.17
C GLU A 288 -13.24 -6.38 13.46
N TYR A 289 -14.32 -5.64 13.21
CA TYR A 289 -14.41 -4.20 13.44
C TYR A 289 -15.64 -3.89 14.29
N LEU A 290 -15.45 -3.12 15.36
CA LEU A 290 -16.52 -2.65 16.22
C LEU A 290 -16.32 -1.17 16.55
N ASN A 291 -17.33 -0.33 16.30
CA ASN A 291 -17.33 1.06 16.76
C ASN A 291 -18.42 1.29 17.80
N LEU A 292 -18.00 1.63 19.02
CA LEU A 292 -18.84 1.92 20.19
C LEU A 292 -18.71 3.39 20.62
N TYR A 293 -18.19 4.27 19.76
CA TYR A 293 -18.01 5.68 20.07
C TYR A 293 -19.31 6.31 20.61
N GLY A 294 -19.21 7.03 21.74
CA GLY A 294 -20.36 7.73 22.33
C GLY A 294 -21.46 6.82 22.90
N THR A 295 -21.12 5.58 23.28
CA THR A 295 -22.04 4.64 23.96
C THR A 295 -21.79 4.59 25.47
N LYS A 296 -22.66 3.91 26.23
CA LYS A 296 -22.59 3.80 27.70
C LYS A 296 -21.77 2.59 28.18
N VAL A 297 -20.81 2.16 27.37
CA VAL A 297 -19.93 1.02 27.69
C VAL A 297 -18.85 1.46 28.67
N SER A 298 -18.55 0.62 29.66
CA SER A 298 -17.53 0.85 30.68
C SER A 298 -16.53 -0.31 30.77
N ASP A 299 -15.57 -0.22 31.70
CA ASP A 299 -14.62 -1.29 31.99
C ASP A 299 -15.31 -2.62 32.38
N LYS A 300 -16.56 -2.58 32.90
CA LYS A 300 -17.33 -3.79 33.24
C LYS A 300 -17.65 -4.63 32.01
N GLY A 301 -17.85 -3.99 30.86
CA GLY A 301 -18.16 -4.64 29.60
C GLY A 301 -16.99 -5.38 28.94
N ILE A 302 -15.74 -5.12 29.37
CA ILE A 302 -14.53 -5.67 28.75
C ILE A 302 -14.50 -7.20 28.75
N ALA A 303 -15.02 -7.84 29.78
CA ALA A 303 -15.09 -9.30 29.89
C ALA A 303 -15.85 -9.95 28.70
N HIS A 304 -16.83 -9.25 28.14
CA HIS A 304 -17.56 -9.71 26.95
C HIS A 304 -16.75 -9.50 25.67
N LEU A 305 -16.07 -8.35 25.53
CA LEU A 305 -15.26 -8.03 24.35
C LEU A 305 -14.06 -8.97 24.18
N LYS A 306 -13.48 -9.48 25.28
CA LYS A 306 -12.40 -10.48 25.27
C LYS A 306 -12.76 -11.80 24.57
N LYS A 307 -14.07 -12.08 24.39
CA LYS A 307 -14.57 -13.28 23.69
C LYS A 307 -14.51 -13.14 22.17
N LEU A 308 -14.39 -11.92 21.64
CA LEU A 308 -14.34 -11.63 20.21
C LEU A 308 -12.95 -11.90 19.62
N LYS A 309 -12.55 -13.17 19.49
CA LYS A 309 -11.18 -13.56 19.14
C LYS A 309 -10.68 -13.09 17.76
N LYS A 310 -11.57 -12.68 16.86
CA LYS A 310 -11.23 -12.12 15.54
C LYS A 310 -11.18 -10.59 15.50
N LEU A 311 -11.40 -9.92 16.63
CA LEU A 311 -11.44 -8.46 16.69
C LEU A 311 -10.07 -7.87 16.32
N LYS A 312 -10.05 -7.03 15.28
CA LYS A 312 -8.86 -6.35 14.77
C LYS A 312 -8.86 -4.86 15.08
N LYS A 313 -10.04 -4.25 15.18
CA LYS A 313 -10.18 -2.82 15.46
C LYS A 313 -11.40 -2.54 16.31
N ILE A 314 -11.21 -1.74 17.36
CA ILE A 314 -12.29 -1.27 18.22
C ILE A 314 -12.13 0.21 18.53
N PHE A 315 -13.24 0.94 18.50
CA PHE A 315 -13.32 2.35 18.88
C PHE A 315 -14.19 2.49 20.11
N LEU A 316 -13.63 3.09 21.15
CA LEU A 316 -14.18 3.24 22.49
C LEU A 316 -14.11 4.69 22.97
N TRP A 317 -13.86 5.64 22.06
CA TRP A 317 -13.82 7.06 22.41
C TRP A 317 -15.19 7.55 22.89
N GLN A 318 -15.23 8.48 23.85
CA GLN A 318 -16.46 8.96 24.48
C GLN A 318 -17.33 7.81 25.05
N THR A 319 -16.68 6.75 25.52
CA THR A 319 -17.28 5.74 26.40
C THR A 319 -16.72 5.92 27.82
N GLU A 320 -17.15 5.10 28.76
CA GLU A 320 -16.63 5.04 30.12
C GLU A 320 -15.46 4.04 30.26
N VAL A 321 -14.93 3.50 29.15
CA VAL A 321 -13.75 2.62 29.17
C VAL A 321 -12.48 3.42 29.46
N THR A 322 -11.73 2.98 30.45
CA THR A 322 -10.47 3.62 30.85
C THR A 322 -9.28 3.06 30.07
N LYS A 323 -8.11 3.71 30.19
CA LYS A 323 -6.85 3.15 29.70
C LYS A 323 -6.53 1.78 30.31
N ALA A 324 -6.91 1.56 31.57
CA ALA A 324 -6.72 0.29 32.24
C ALA A 324 -7.64 -0.80 31.65
N GLY A 325 -8.92 -0.48 31.41
CA GLY A 325 -9.84 -1.41 30.72
C GLY A 325 -9.41 -1.73 29.29
N ALA A 326 -8.87 -0.75 28.55
CA ALA A 326 -8.31 -0.99 27.22
C ALA A 326 -7.06 -1.89 27.26
N ALA A 327 -6.15 -1.67 28.22
CA ALA A 327 -4.99 -2.54 28.42
C ALA A 327 -5.42 -3.97 28.80
N ASP A 328 -6.42 -4.09 29.67
CA ASP A 328 -7.03 -5.36 30.05
C ASP A 328 -7.65 -6.08 28.83
N LEU A 329 -8.38 -5.37 27.97
CA LEU A 329 -8.90 -5.92 26.72
C LEU A 329 -7.77 -6.45 25.83
N ARG A 330 -6.71 -5.65 25.62
CA ARG A 330 -5.58 -6.02 24.76
C ARG A 330 -4.86 -7.28 25.25
N SER A 331 -4.74 -7.46 26.56
CA SER A 331 -4.09 -8.61 27.18
C SER A 331 -4.74 -9.97 26.83
N ALA A 332 -6.01 -9.96 26.41
CA ALA A 332 -6.70 -11.19 25.98
C ALA A 332 -6.32 -11.67 24.57
N PHE A 333 -5.52 -10.87 23.84
CA PHE A 333 -5.11 -11.13 22.45
C PHE A 333 -3.59 -11.21 22.27
N VAL A 334 -2.82 -10.61 23.17
CA VAL A 334 -1.35 -10.64 23.16
C VAL A 334 -0.82 -10.71 24.59
N ASP A 335 0.27 -11.45 24.78
CA ASP A 335 1.01 -11.44 26.04
C ASP A 335 1.55 -10.04 26.36
N ALA A 336 1.34 -9.59 27.59
CA ALA A 336 1.71 -8.23 28.01
C ALA A 336 3.23 -7.98 27.96
N LYS A 337 4.06 -9.01 28.22
CA LYS A 337 5.53 -8.88 28.16
C LYS A 337 6.00 -8.82 26.72
N GLU A 338 5.41 -9.63 25.84
CA GLU A 338 5.69 -9.58 24.40
C GLU A 338 5.32 -8.22 23.81
N LEU A 339 4.15 -7.68 24.14
CA LEU A 339 3.72 -6.36 23.71
C LEU A 339 4.67 -5.26 24.20
N ALA A 340 5.02 -5.26 25.49
CA ALA A 340 5.95 -4.28 26.07
C ALA A 340 7.32 -4.32 25.39
N LYS A 341 7.83 -5.54 25.09
CA LYS A 341 9.08 -5.72 24.34
C LYS A 341 8.99 -5.14 22.94
N LEU A 342 7.92 -5.45 22.19
CA LEU A 342 7.72 -4.94 20.84
C LEU A 342 7.60 -3.40 20.81
N GLU A 343 6.95 -2.79 21.80
CA GLU A 343 6.87 -1.33 21.91
C GLU A 343 8.21 -0.69 22.25
N ALA A 344 9.01 -1.32 23.11
CA ALA A 344 10.38 -0.90 23.39
C ALA A 344 11.28 -1.01 22.15
N ASP A 345 11.21 -2.13 21.42
CA ASP A 345 11.93 -2.35 20.18
C ASP A 345 11.53 -1.31 19.12
N ARG A 346 10.23 -1.00 18.98
CA ARG A 346 9.74 0.06 18.07
C ARG A 346 10.37 1.42 18.40
N LYS A 347 10.39 1.81 19.68
CA LYS A 347 10.96 3.08 20.12
C LYS A 347 12.47 3.13 19.84
N ARG A 348 13.20 2.07 20.20
CA ARG A 348 14.64 1.95 19.96
C ARG A 348 14.98 2.05 18.47
N LEU A 349 14.35 1.22 17.64
CA LEU A 349 14.63 1.16 16.20
C LEU A 349 14.29 2.48 15.49
N LYS A 350 13.24 3.19 15.92
CA LYS A 350 12.93 4.52 15.39
C LYS A 350 14.07 5.51 15.67
N ILE A 351 14.61 5.50 16.89
CA ILE A 351 15.75 6.35 17.27
C ILE A 351 16.98 5.97 16.44
N GLU A 352 17.26 4.68 16.25
CA GLU A 352 18.38 4.20 15.44
C GLU A 352 18.29 4.67 13.98
N VAL A 353 17.10 4.62 13.36
CA VAL A 353 16.87 5.15 12.00
C VAL A 353 17.17 6.65 11.93
N ASP A 354 16.60 7.43 12.86
CA ASP A 354 16.76 8.88 12.87
C ASP A 354 18.21 9.31 13.15
N GLN A 355 18.88 8.64 14.07
CA GLN A 355 20.30 8.88 14.39
C GLN A 355 21.20 8.56 13.21
N PHE A 356 21.03 7.38 12.60
CA PHE A 356 21.83 6.97 11.43
C PHE A 356 21.64 7.93 10.26
N ARG A 357 20.39 8.26 9.92
CA ARG A 357 20.09 9.22 8.86
C ARG A 357 20.76 10.57 9.14
N THR A 358 20.58 11.11 10.34
CA THR A 358 21.14 12.42 10.70
C THR A 358 22.67 12.42 10.70
N SER A 359 23.32 11.32 11.13
CA SER A 359 24.78 11.23 11.10
C SER A 359 25.31 11.15 9.67
N THR A 360 24.71 10.32 8.82
CA THR A 360 25.20 10.08 7.47
C THR A 360 24.86 11.26 6.54
N GLU A 361 23.72 11.94 6.72
CA GLU A 361 23.41 13.19 6.01
C GLU A 361 24.45 14.30 6.29
N LYS A 362 25.02 14.36 7.50
CA LYS A 362 26.14 15.28 7.80
C LYS A 362 27.40 14.90 7.05
N GLU A 363 27.67 13.60 6.88
CA GLU A 363 28.79 13.13 6.07
C GLU A 363 28.57 13.42 4.58
N VAL A 364 27.37 13.23 4.06
CA VAL A 364 26.98 13.63 2.69
C VAL A 364 27.26 15.12 2.51
N ALA A 365 26.72 15.99 3.38
CA ALA A 365 26.93 17.43 3.30
C ALA A 365 28.42 17.83 3.31
N LYS A 366 29.23 17.16 4.14
CA LYS A 366 30.69 17.37 4.18
C LYS A 366 31.37 16.96 2.87
N ASN A 367 30.97 15.85 2.26
CA ASN A 367 31.54 15.38 1.00
C ASN A 367 31.03 16.19 -0.20
N GLU A 368 29.79 16.68 -0.19
CA GLU A 368 29.29 17.64 -1.18
C GLU A 368 30.08 18.95 -1.14
N GLU A 369 30.38 19.47 0.05
CA GLU A 369 31.21 20.67 0.19
C GLU A 369 32.64 20.41 -0.31
N ALA A 370 33.21 19.24 -0.02
CA ALA A 370 34.51 18.84 -0.54
C ALA A 370 34.51 18.74 -2.08
N LEU A 371 33.47 18.13 -2.67
CA LEU A 371 33.30 18.04 -4.12
C LEU A 371 33.18 19.43 -4.76
N LYS A 372 32.36 20.32 -4.19
CA LYS A 372 32.23 21.73 -4.64
C LYS A 372 33.58 22.45 -4.62
N LYS A 373 34.36 22.28 -3.53
CA LYS A 373 35.71 22.86 -3.44
C LYS A 373 36.60 22.34 -4.56
N THR A 374 36.67 21.02 -4.78
CA THR A 374 37.46 20.43 -5.87
C THR A 374 36.99 20.85 -7.26
N ALA A 375 35.69 21.05 -7.46
CA ALA A 375 35.12 21.51 -8.73
C ALA A 375 35.54 22.95 -9.06
N SER A 376 35.68 23.79 -8.03
CA SER A 376 36.07 25.20 -8.11
C SER A 376 37.58 25.46 -8.01
N SER A 377 38.39 24.42 -7.79
CA SER A 377 39.84 24.51 -7.71
C SER A 377 40.47 23.74 -8.87
N GLY A 378 41.03 24.44 -9.85
CA GLY A 378 41.83 23.82 -10.91
C GLY A 378 43.27 23.59 -10.45
N ALA A 379 43.93 22.58 -11.02
CA ALA A 379 45.38 22.48 -10.94
C ALA A 379 46.00 23.81 -11.45
N SER A 380 46.98 24.34 -10.73
CA SER A 380 47.72 25.55 -11.12
C SER A 380 48.48 25.30 -12.42
N GLY A 381 47.81 25.49 -13.56
CA GLY A 381 48.31 25.09 -14.87
C GLY A 381 47.62 25.78 -16.04
N GLU A 382 48.08 25.43 -17.24
CA GLU A 382 47.52 25.87 -18.51
C GLU A 382 46.04 25.42 -18.65
N PRO A 383 45.22 26.18 -19.41
CA PRO A 383 43.87 25.76 -19.71
C PRO A 383 43.83 24.39 -20.39
N PHE A 384 42.89 23.53 -19.98
CA PHE A 384 42.65 22.24 -20.61
C PHE A 384 42.37 22.35 -22.12
N ASN A 385 41.75 23.46 -22.54
CA ASN A 385 41.29 23.69 -23.91
C ASN A 385 42.11 24.77 -24.62
N ALA A 386 42.49 24.51 -25.87
CA ALA A 386 43.13 25.49 -26.75
C ALA A 386 42.12 26.44 -27.45
N LYS A 387 40.87 25.99 -27.66
CA LYS A 387 39.78 26.77 -28.26
C LYS A 387 38.67 27.05 -27.25
N CYS A 388 38.10 28.25 -27.28
CA CYS A 388 37.05 28.70 -26.39
C CYS A 388 35.75 27.91 -26.64
N PRO A 389 35.14 27.29 -25.61
CA PRO A 389 33.94 26.46 -25.79
C PRO A 389 32.68 27.27 -26.12
N VAL A 390 32.72 28.59 -25.99
CA VAL A 390 31.57 29.48 -26.29
C VAL A 390 31.63 30.02 -27.73
N SER A 391 32.83 30.35 -28.22
CA SER A 391 33.02 31.06 -29.50
C SER A 391 33.87 30.32 -30.54
N GLY A 392 34.59 29.27 -30.16
CA GLY A 392 35.53 28.54 -31.03
C GLY A 392 36.86 29.25 -31.30
N LYS A 393 37.07 30.47 -30.77
CA LYS A 393 38.33 31.24 -30.93
C LYS A 393 39.43 30.77 -30.01
N ASP A 394 40.68 31.14 -30.28
CA ASP A 394 41.81 30.85 -29.39
C ASP A 394 41.60 31.42 -27.98
N VAL A 395 42.04 30.67 -26.97
CA VAL A 395 41.90 31.05 -25.56
C VAL A 395 42.92 32.11 -25.17
N ASP A 396 42.52 33.01 -24.28
CA ASP A 396 43.42 33.92 -23.58
C ASP A 396 43.75 33.31 -22.22
N ASN A 397 45.03 33.06 -21.96
CA ASN A 397 45.51 32.45 -20.72
C ASN A 397 45.22 33.32 -19.48
N ALA A 398 44.90 34.60 -19.61
CA ALA A 398 44.46 35.43 -18.49
C ALA A 398 43.00 35.17 -18.08
N LYS A 399 42.18 34.59 -18.97
CA LYS A 399 40.72 34.47 -18.79
C LYS A 399 40.32 33.02 -18.54
N LYS A 400 40.30 32.62 -17.27
CA LYS A 400 40.09 31.23 -16.83
C LYS A 400 38.85 31.08 -15.95
N SER A 401 38.19 29.93 -16.02
CA SER A 401 37.17 29.45 -15.08
C SER A 401 37.40 27.97 -14.77
N PHE A 402 36.56 27.36 -13.93
CA PHE A 402 36.74 25.97 -13.50
C PHE A 402 35.51 25.12 -13.80
N LEU A 403 35.75 23.88 -14.24
CA LEU A 403 34.72 22.86 -14.42
C LEU A 403 35.27 21.52 -13.99
N GLU A 404 34.66 20.93 -12.96
CA GLU A 404 35.02 19.60 -12.43
C GLU A 404 36.52 19.44 -12.14
N GLY A 405 37.11 20.49 -11.56
CA GLY A 405 38.52 20.53 -11.19
C GLY A 405 39.49 20.74 -12.35
N GLN A 406 38.98 20.97 -13.57
CA GLN A 406 39.79 21.40 -14.71
C GLN A 406 39.77 22.92 -14.87
N THR A 407 40.90 23.47 -15.30
CA THR A 407 41.03 24.89 -15.66
C THR A 407 40.57 25.09 -17.10
N ILE A 408 39.56 25.91 -17.34
CA ILE A 408 38.98 26.20 -18.67
C ILE A 408 39.34 27.62 -19.10
N GLY A 409 39.86 27.77 -20.32
CA GLY A 409 40.26 29.04 -20.91
C GLY A 409 39.20 29.64 -21.84
N PHE A 410 39.14 30.97 -21.90
CA PHE A 410 38.18 31.74 -22.71
C PHE A 410 38.87 32.83 -23.53
N CYS A 411 38.31 33.17 -24.69
CA CYS A 411 38.87 34.24 -25.54
C CYS A 411 38.57 35.66 -24.99
N CYS A 412 37.47 35.84 -24.25
CA CYS A 412 37.03 37.12 -23.69
C CYS A 412 36.15 36.95 -22.44
N ASP A 413 35.99 38.02 -21.65
CA ASP A 413 35.22 37.98 -20.39
C ASP A 413 33.73 37.73 -20.62
N ASN A 414 33.19 38.14 -21.77
CA ASN A 414 31.81 37.82 -22.15
C ASN A 414 31.61 36.31 -22.36
N CYS A 415 32.61 35.60 -22.89
CA CYS A 415 32.53 34.14 -23.02
C CYS A 415 32.66 33.46 -21.66
N LYS A 416 33.57 33.94 -20.81
CA LYS A 416 33.69 33.47 -19.42
C LYS A 416 32.39 33.68 -18.64
N GLY A 417 31.78 34.86 -18.71
CA GLY A 417 30.53 35.16 -18.02
C GLY A 417 29.32 34.39 -18.54
N LYS A 418 29.30 33.98 -19.82
CA LYS A 418 28.30 33.04 -20.34
C LYS A 418 28.50 31.64 -19.79
N PHE A 419 29.75 31.20 -19.68
CA PHE A 419 30.09 29.89 -19.12
C PHE A 419 29.78 29.80 -17.62
N ASP A 420 30.16 30.80 -16.83
CA ASP A 420 29.94 30.80 -15.38
C ASP A 420 28.45 30.75 -15.00
N LYS A 421 27.55 31.19 -15.89
CA LYS A 421 26.09 31.11 -15.68
C LYS A 421 25.52 29.71 -15.87
N ASP A 422 26.11 28.93 -16.77
CA ASP A 422 25.69 27.56 -17.05
C ASP A 422 26.86 26.75 -17.62
N PRO A 423 27.78 26.27 -16.76
CA PRO A 423 28.98 25.55 -17.20
C PRO A 423 28.63 24.23 -17.92
N SER A 424 27.52 23.59 -17.51
CA SER A 424 27.07 22.30 -18.01
C SER A 424 26.69 22.33 -19.50
N ALA A 425 26.07 23.43 -19.96
CA ALA A 425 25.70 23.61 -21.38
C ALA A 425 26.90 23.65 -22.35
N PHE A 426 28.11 23.87 -21.83
CA PHE A 426 29.34 23.93 -22.63
C PHE A 426 30.23 22.70 -22.47
N ARG A 427 29.86 21.74 -21.61
CA ARG A 427 30.62 20.51 -21.38
C ARG A 427 30.87 19.74 -22.68
N GLY A 428 29.83 19.53 -23.48
CA GLY A 428 29.92 18.79 -24.76
C GLY A 428 30.75 19.48 -25.85
N LYS A 429 31.17 20.73 -25.63
CA LYS A 429 32.00 21.51 -26.57
C LYS A 429 33.49 21.44 -26.23
N LEU A 430 33.85 20.81 -25.10
CA LEU A 430 35.22 20.54 -24.71
C LEU A 430 35.60 19.16 -25.24
N LYS A 431 36.44 19.13 -26.28
CA LYS A 431 36.91 17.88 -26.89
C LYS A 431 37.76 17.09 -25.89
N ASP A 432 37.52 15.78 -25.80
CA ASP A 432 38.25 14.83 -24.94
C ASP A 432 38.27 15.19 -23.44
N PHE A 433 37.28 15.97 -22.99
CA PHE A 433 37.19 16.45 -21.61
C PHE A 433 37.11 15.31 -20.59
N LYS A 434 37.99 15.36 -19.59
CA LYS A 434 37.97 14.48 -18.43
C LYS A 434 38.03 15.30 -17.14
N PRO A 435 37.19 15.01 -16.13
CA PRO A 435 37.32 15.62 -14.81
C PRO A 435 38.71 15.39 -14.21
N SER A 436 39.13 16.22 -13.26
CA SER A 436 40.42 15.98 -12.59
C SER A 436 40.36 14.75 -11.68
N ASP A 437 41.48 14.07 -11.47
CA ASP A 437 41.56 12.90 -10.57
C ASP A 437 41.10 13.23 -9.15
N ALA A 438 41.33 14.46 -8.69
CA ALA A 438 40.87 14.94 -7.39
C ALA A 438 39.34 15.07 -7.35
N TYR A 439 38.72 15.56 -8.43
CA TYR A 439 37.26 15.64 -8.54
C TYR A 439 36.63 14.24 -8.64
N ILE A 440 37.22 13.33 -9.43
CA ILE A 440 36.74 11.94 -9.56
C ILE A 440 36.75 11.25 -8.19
N LYS A 441 37.87 11.31 -7.45
CA LYS A 441 37.96 10.72 -6.10
C LYS A 441 36.97 11.34 -5.11
N ALA A 442 36.77 12.65 -5.16
CA ALA A 442 35.80 13.33 -4.31
C ALA A 442 34.36 12.90 -4.66
N LYS A 443 34.08 12.69 -5.94
CA LYS A 443 32.77 12.22 -6.43
C LYS A 443 32.51 10.77 -6.05
N GLU A 444 33.45 9.86 -6.29
CA GLU A 444 33.35 8.45 -5.88
C GLU A 444 33.10 8.33 -4.37
N LYS A 445 33.77 9.17 -3.56
CA LYS A 445 33.55 9.21 -2.13
C LYS A 445 32.15 9.71 -1.76
N LEU A 446 31.65 10.76 -2.43
CA LEU A 446 30.29 11.25 -2.23
C LEU A 446 29.26 10.18 -2.62
N ASP A 447 29.44 9.54 -3.77
CA ASP A 447 28.57 8.48 -4.28
C ASP A 447 28.53 7.30 -3.30
N GLY A 448 29.68 6.86 -2.76
CA GLY A 448 29.73 5.80 -1.75
C GLY A 448 29.08 6.17 -0.40
N VAL A 449 29.14 7.43 0.03
CA VAL A 449 28.44 7.88 1.24
C VAL A 449 26.92 7.99 1.01
N ASN A 450 26.49 8.38 -0.19
CA ASN A 450 25.08 8.37 -0.58
C ASN A 450 24.52 6.94 -0.63
N GLU A 451 25.25 6.01 -1.22
CA GLU A 451 24.90 4.59 -1.24
C GLU A 451 24.83 4.02 0.19
N HIS A 452 25.79 4.37 1.06
CA HIS A 452 25.76 3.98 2.47
C HIS A 452 24.54 4.54 3.23
N LEU A 453 24.15 5.80 2.96
CA LEU A 453 22.95 6.40 3.52
C LEU A 453 21.70 5.63 3.08
N GLU A 454 21.55 5.35 1.78
CA GLU A 454 20.39 4.67 1.22
C GLU A 454 20.25 3.24 1.78
N ILE A 455 21.30 2.43 1.65
CA ILE A 455 21.31 1.04 2.13
C ILE A 455 21.08 1.00 3.65
N GLY A 456 21.82 1.82 4.42
CA GLY A 456 21.73 1.78 5.87
C GLY A 456 20.40 2.30 6.42
N VAL A 457 19.75 3.27 5.76
CA VAL A 457 18.39 3.70 6.10
C VAL A 457 17.41 2.57 5.79
N GLN A 458 17.52 1.93 4.63
CA GLN A 458 16.63 0.83 4.22
C GLN A 458 16.70 -0.34 5.23
N GLU A 459 17.90 -0.82 5.57
CA GLU A 459 18.10 -1.91 6.54
C GLU A 459 17.47 -1.60 7.91
N LYS A 460 17.69 -0.39 8.44
CA LYS A 460 17.13 0.02 9.73
C LYS A 460 15.62 0.19 9.68
N GLN A 461 15.09 0.71 8.57
CA GLN A 461 13.65 0.82 8.35
C GLN A 461 12.98 -0.55 8.24
N ASP A 462 13.61 -1.55 7.63
CA ASP A 462 13.07 -2.90 7.53
C ASP A 462 13.00 -3.61 8.88
N ASN A 463 13.99 -3.38 9.76
CA ASN A 463 13.93 -3.82 11.14
C ASN A 463 12.74 -3.19 11.89
N LEU A 464 12.57 -1.87 11.75
CA LEU A 464 11.42 -1.15 12.34
C LEU A 464 10.09 -1.67 11.78
N ARG A 465 10.00 -1.87 10.46
CA ARG A 465 8.82 -2.39 9.76
C ARG A 465 8.44 -3.78 10.27
N THR A 466 9.41 -4.65 10.49
CA THR A 466 9.19 -5.99 11.06
C THR A 466 8.53 -5.91 12.43
N VAL A 467 9.01 -5.03 13.32
CA VAL A 467 8.41 -4.83 14.65
C VAL A 467 7.01 -4.21 14.54
N LEU A 468 6.81 -3.25 13.64
CA LEU A 468 5.49 -2.65 13.41
C LEU A 468 4.46 -3.67 12.91
N VAL A 469 4.85 -4.61 12.05
CA VAL A 469 3.98 -5.70 11.60
C VAL A 469 3.60 -6.60 12.77
N LYS A 470 4.56 -6.97 13.63
CA LYS A 470 4.29 -7.75 14.85
C LYS A 470 3.33 -7.01 15.78
N LEU A 471 3.55 -5.72 16.02
CA LEU A 471 2.64 -4.87 16.84
C LEU A 471 1.22 -4.75 16.26
N ARG A 472 1.10 -4.67 14.94
CA ARG A 472 -0.19 -4.62 14.25
C ARG A 472 -0.96 -5.95 14.40
N ASN A 473 -0.24 -7.06 14.44
CA ASN A 473 -0.83 -8.39 14.57
C ASN A 473 -1.01 -8.81 16.05
N ALA A 474 -0.41 -8.07 16.99
CA ALA A 474 -0.48 -8.26 18.45
C ALA A 474 -1.82 -7.80 19.05
N GLY A 475 -2.93 -8.29 18.51
CA GLY A 475 -4.29 -7.99 18.98
C GLY A 475 -4.92 -6.74 18.36
N PRO A 476 -6.15 -6.38 18.80
CA PRO A 476 -6.91 -5.31 18.18
C PRO A 476 -6.25 -3.94 18.38
N VAL A 477 -6.37 -3.08 17.37
CA VAL A 477 -6.15 -1.64 17.53
C VAL A 477 -7.31 -1.08 18.34
N ILE A 478 -7.02 -0.64 19.56
CA ILE A 478 -7.98 -0.03 20.47
C ILE A 478 -7.83 1.49 20.38
N ASN A 479 -8.89 2.17 19.98
CA ASN A 479 -8.93 3.62 19.87
C ASN A 479 -9.81 4.19 20.99
N LEU A 480 -9.19 4.82 22.00
CA LEU A 480 -9.87 5.55 23.07
C LEU A 480 -10.09 7.03 22.72
N GLY A 481 -9.85 7.42 21.47
CA GLY A 481 -9.89 8.79 20.98
C GLY A 481 -8.51 9.38 20.77
N TRP A 482 -8.48 10.64 20.38
CA TRP A 482 -7.26 11.44 20.41
C TRP A 482 -6.99 11.83 21.87
N GLU A 483 -6.33 10.96 22.62
CA GLU A 483 -5.63 11.41 23.81
C GLU A 483 -4.40 12.17 23.32
N ALA A 484 -4.38 13.49 23.49
CA ALA A 484 -3.10 14.16 23.68
C ALA A 484 -2.44 13.42 24.85
N GLU A 485 -1.25 12.88 24.65
CA GLU A 485 -0.47 12.25 25.72
C GLU A 485 -0.59 13.15 26.95
N SER A 486 -1.20 12.59 28.00
CA SER A 486 -1.56 13.33 29.19
C SER A 486 -0.32 14.00 29.75
N ALA A 487 -0.37 15.32 29.76
CA ALA A 487 0.19 16.19 30.78
C ALA A 487 0.38 15.44 32.11
N SER A 488 1.60 14.95 32.34
CA SER A 488 2.15 14.76 33.66
C SER A 488 3.32 15.73 33.86
N THR A 489 3.11 16.99 33.47
CA THR A 489 3.82 18.19 33.93
C THR A 489 2.97 19.41 33.58
N GLU A 490 1.70 19.48 33.99
CA GLU A 490 0.89 20.68 33.78
C GLU A 490 -0.24 20.75 34.80
N LYS A 491 0.14 20.83 36.08
CA LYS A 491 -0.74 21.33 37.15
C LYS A 491 -0.73 22.87 37.26
N ASP A 492 -0.25 23.57 36.23
CA ASP A 492 -0.22 25.03 36.16
C ASP A 492 -0.87 25.60 34.88
N VAL A 493 -1.82 24.92 34.23
CA VAL A 493 -2.67 25.61 33.23
C VAL A 493 -4.10 25.07 33.26
N GLU A 494 -4.87 25.50 34.24
CA GLU A 494 -6.33 25.56 34.06
C GLU A 494 -6.86 26.90 34.56
N LYS A 495 -6.46 27.95 33.82
CA LYS A 495 -7.15 29.24 33.70
C LYS A 495 -6.60 29.93 32.45
N GLU A 496 -7.21 29.68 31.29
CA GLU A 496 -7.39 30.66 30.19
C GLU A 496 -7.85 29.93 28.91
N THR A 497 -9.15 29.61 28.82
CA THR A 497 -9.82 29.76 27.52
C THR A 497 -9.81 31.25 27.18
N LYS A 498 -8.79 31.71 26.45
CA LYS A 498 -8.77 33.00 25.73
C LYS A 498 -7.51 33.08 24.85
N HIS A 499 -7.73 33.18 23.54
CA HIS A 499 -6.86 33.78 22.51
C HIS A 499 -5.37 33.40 22.56
N VAL A 500 -4.86 32.78 21.49
CA VAL A 500 -3.42 32.78 21.20
C VAL A 500 -2.89 34.19 21.45
N LYS A 501 -2.09 34.39 22.51
CA LYS A 501 -1.38 35.66 22.77
C LYS A 501 -0.37 35.80 21.65
N VAL A 502 -0.81 36.40 20.56
CA VAL A 502 0.03 37.07 19.59
C VAL A 502 0.91 38.02 20.40
N GLY A 503 2.18 37.67 20.58
CA GLY A 503 3.14 38.61 21.18
C GLY A 503 3.05 39.94 20.43
N ASN A 504 3.26 41.07 21.12
CA ASN A 504 3.16 42.39 20.49
C ASN A 504 3.95 42.38 19.17
N PRO A 505 3.34 42.82 18.05
CA PRO A 505 4.01 42.81 16.78
C PRO A 505 5.28 43.65 16.87
N VAL A 506 6.38 43.11 16.36
CA VAL A 506 7.70 43.74 16.49
C VAL A 506 7.77 45.07 15.72
N ASN A 507 6.92 45.22 14.69
CA ASN A 507 6.85 46.38 13.83
C ASN A 507 5.71 47.35 14.22
N LYS A 508 5.94 48.65 14.01
CA LYS A 508 4.93 49.72 14.20
C LYS A 508 4.23 50.15 12.91
N LYS A 509 4.84 49.88 11.74
CA LYS A 509 4.31 50.19 10.40
C LYS A 509 4.22 48.91 9.58
N CYS A 510 3.25 48.84 8.68
CA CYS A 510 3.06 47.70 7.79
C CYS A 510 4.25 47.57 6.83
N PRO A 511 4.96 46.41 6.76
CA PRO A 511 6.15 46.24 5.93
C PRO A 511 5.85 46.23 4.41
N VAL A 512 4.57 46.06 4.05
CA VAL A 512 4.11 46.03 2.65
C VAL A 512 3.71 47.42 2.14
N SER A 513 3.09 48.26 2.98
CA SER A 513 2.50 49.54 2.55
C SER A 513 2.99 50.78 3.31
N GLY A 514 3.73 50.63 4.41
CA GLY A 514 4.19 51.73 5.26
C GLY A 514 3.11 52.38 6.13
N LYS A 515 1.84 51.98 5.98
CA LYS A 515 0.70 52.49 6.76
C LYS A 515 0.71 51.97 8.21
N PRO A 516 -0.01 52.63 9.14
CA PRO A 516 -0.18 52.12 10.51
C PRO A 516 -0.71 50.68 10.53
N ILE A 517 -0.23 49.89 11.49
CA ILE A 517 -0.62 48.49 11.63
C ILE A 517 -2.04 48.35 12.21
N ASP A 518 -2.71 47.27 11.85
CA ASP A 518 -3.89 46.76 12.51
C ASP A 518 -3.47 45.51 13.32
N LYS A 519 -3.65 45.58 14.64
CA LYS A 519 -3.27 44.50 15.57
C LYS A 519 -4.14 43.24 15.42
N SER A 520 -5.25 43.30 14.67
CA SER A 520 -6.03 42.12 14.28
C SER A 520 -5.41 41.35 13.11
N GLN A 521 -4.55 42.00 12.32
CA GLN A 521 -3.95 41.45 11.11
C GLN A 521 -2.50 41.06 11.38
N VAL A 522 -2.27 39.92 12.03
CA VAL A 522 -0.94 39.46 12.43
C VAL A 522 -0.59 38.12 11.80
N PHE A 523 0.70 37.95 11.49
CA PHE A 523 1.31 36.71 11.03
C PHE A 523 2.59 36.44 11.82
N VAL A 524 2.83 35.19 12.21
CA VAL A 524 4.05 34.79 12.92
C VAL A 524 5.06 34.28 11.91
N TYR A 525 6.21 34.96 11.81
CA TYR A 525 7.28 34.58 10.90
C TYR A 525 8.58 34.41 11.69
N LYS A 526 9.18 33.20 11.60
CA LYS A 526 10.34 32.75 12.40
C LYS A 526 10.21 33.08 13.90
N GLY A 527 9.03 32.80 14.48
CA GLY A 527 8.77 32.97 15.91
C GLY A 527 8.49 34.40 16.38
N GLN A 528 8.47 35.40 15.48
CA GLN A 528 8.14 36.79 15.81
C GLN A 528 6.81 37.21 15.15
N SER A 529 5.96 37.92 15.89
CA SER A 529 4.71 38.49 15.40
C SER A 529 4.96 39.70 14.50
N VAL A 530 4.41 39.70 13.29
CA VAL A 530 4.45 40.82 12.34
C VAL A 530 3.02 41.26 12.01
N ALA A 531 2.71 42.55 12.23
CA ALA A 531 1.38 43.10 11.98
C ALA A 531 1.29 43.87 10.64
N PHE A 532 0.08 43.90 10.07
CA PHE A 532 -0.21 44.51 8.77
C PHE A 532 -1.36 45.50 8.87
N CYS A 533 -1.48 46.42 7.92
CA CYS A 533 -2.57 47.40 7.91
C CYS A 533 -3.91 46.81 7.40
N CYS A 534 -3.88 45.65 6.72
CA CYS A 534 -5.06 44.96 6.20
C CYS A 534 -4.73 43.51 5.82
N GLY A 535 -5.78 42.69 5.64
CA GLY A 535 -5.64 41.28 5.23
C GLY A 535 -4.94 41.08 3.88
N ASN A 536 -5.07 42.02 2.94
CA ASN A 536 -4.37 41.95 1.65
C ASN A 536 -2.84 42.13 1.80
N CYS A 537 -2.40 42.97 2.74
CA CYS A 537 -0.97 43.13 3.02
C CYS A 537 -0.41 41.90 3.76
N LYS A 538 -1.19 41.32 4.68
CA LYS A 538 -0.87 40.04 5.32
C LYS A 538 -0.68 38.93 4.28
N ALA A 539 -1.65 38.75 3.38
CA ALA A 539 -1.59 37.75 2.32
C ALA A 539 -0.39 37.93 1.36
N LYS A 540 -0.01 39.19 1.05
CA LYS A 540 1.20 39.47 0.24
C LYS A 540 2.49 39.10 0.98
N PHE A 541 2.55 39.35 2.28
CA PHE A 541 3.69 39.00 3.11
C PHE A 541 3.83 37.49 3.30
N GLU A 542 2.71 36.76 3.47
CA GLU A 542 2.71 35.30 3.58
C GLU A 542 3.25 34.61 2.32
N LYS A 543 2.97 35.18 1.14
CA LYS A 543 3.45 34.65 -0.15
C LYS A 543 4.94 34.92 -0.41
N GLU A 544 5.43 36.09 -0.02
CA GLU A 544 6.83 36.50 -0.29
C GLU A 544 7.51 37.14 0.93
N PRO A 545 7.63 36.44 2.08
CA PRO A 545 8.06 37.07 3.33
C PRO A 545 9.46 37.69 3.23
N GLN A 546 10.33 37.09 2.43
CA GLN A 546 11.75 37.45 2.31
C GLN A 546 11.94 38.82 1.65
N LYS A 547 10.95 39.25 0.85
CA LYS A 547 10.94 40.54 0.15
C LYS A 547 10.57 41.72 1.06
N PHE A 548 9.85 41.42 2.14
CA PHE A 548 9.29 42.44 3.04
C PHE A 548 9.89 42.39 4.43
N ILE A 549 10.55 41.29 4.81
CA ILE A 549 11.13 41.12 6.15
C ILE A 549 12.21 42.16 6.47
N THR A 550 12.96 42.61 5.46
CA THR A 550 13.96 43.68 5.59
C THR A 550 13.33 45.04 5.90
N LYS A 551 12.01 45.18 5.74
CA LYS A 551 11.21 46.38 6.03
C LYS A 551 10.43 46.27 7.36
N VAL A 552 10.63 45.19 8.11
CA VAL A 552 10.02 44.98 9.43
C VAL A 552 10.98 45.54 10.48
N ASP A 553 10.74 46.78 10.91
CA ASP A 553 11.50 47.41 11.99
C ASP A 553 11.39 46.57 13.27
N GLY A 554 12.53 46.23 13.89
CA GLY A 554 12.57 45.45 15.12
C GLY A 554 12.60 43.92 14.94
N PHE A 555 12.63 43.41 13.71
CA PHE A 555 12.77 41.97 13.46
C PHE A 555 14.21 41.50 13.74
N LYS A 556 14.39 40.60 14.71
CA LYS A 556 15.68 39.96 14.99
C LYS A 556 15.95 38.88 13.94
N LYS A 557 17.09 38.97 13.24
CA LYS A 557 17.47 38.05 12.14
C LYS A 557 17.75 36.64 12.60
#